data_AF-A0A4R1SAG9-F1
#
_entry.id   AF-A0A4R1SAG9-F1
#
_cell.length_a   1.000
_cell.length_b   1.000
_cell.length_c   1.000
_cell.angle_alpha   90.00
_cell.angle_beta   90.00
_cell.angle_gamma   90.00
#
_symmetry.space_group_name_H-M   'P 1'
#
loop_
_entity.id
_entity.type
_entity.pdbx_description
1 polymer ?
#
loop_
_entity_poly.entity_id
_entity_poly.type
_entity_poly.pdbx_seq_one_letter_code
_entity_poly.pdbx_strand_id
1 'polypeptide(L)'
;MKQLQQVLFRVPCGLFVVSAIRDGHPNDMINNTVFQITDSPLQLLLGMDKRHLTTEYIEAGGAFAVHFLPPDGLSLVKRFGFKPGRETAKFDGLAWRPGPSTN
;
A
#
# COMPACT_ATOMS: atom_id res chain seq x y z
N MET A 1 19.30 -20.39 -1.46
CA MET A 1 18.15 -19.48 -1.70
C MET A 1 16.87 -19.93 -0.98
N LYS A 2 16.36 -21.16 -1.15
CA LYS A 2 15.11 -21.62 -0.51
C LYS A 2 15.09 -21.52 1.03
N GLN A 3 16.21 -21.85 1.71
CA GLN A 3 16.32 -21.74 3.17
C GLN A 3 16.22 -20.29 3.68
N LEU A 4 16.91 -19.34 3.04
CA LEU A 4 16.85 -17.92 3.40
C LEU A 4 15.41 -17.39 3.27
N GLN A 5 14.73 -17.72 2.18
CA GLN A 5 13.34 -17.35 1.96
C GLN A 5 12.41 -17.90 3.04
N GLN A 6 12.58 -19.16 3.46
CA GLN A 6 11.79 -19.76 4.55
C GLN A 6 11.98 -19.03 5.89
N VAL A 7 13.21 -18.59 6.19
CA VAL A 7 13.49 -17.81 7.40
C VAL A 7 12.84 -16.43 7.31
N LEU A 8 12.96 -15.73 6.19
CA LEU A 8 12.39 -14.39 6.00
C LEU A 8 10.85 -14.39 6.04
N PHE A 9 10.18 -15.46 5.58
CA PHE A 9 8.72 -15.57 5.69
C PHE A 9 8.20 -15.76 7.13
N ARG A 10 9.08 -15.97 8.11
CA ARG A 10 8.71 -16.01 9.53
C ARG A 10 8.74 -14.64 10.19
N VAL A 11 9.25 -13.61 9.52
CA VAL A 11 9.23 -12.25 10.05
C VAL A 11 7.76 -11.82 10.20
N PRO A 12 7.32 -11.43 11.41
CA PRO A 12 5.96 -10.94 11.61
C PRO A 12 5.73 -9.69 10.77
N CYS A 13 4.65 -9.68 9.99
CA CYS A 13 4.25 -8.51 9.21
C CYS A 13 2.77 -8.23 9.42
N GLY A 14 2.42 -6.94 9.44
CA GLY A 14 1.04 -6.52 9.21
C GLY A 14 0.66 -6.67 7.73
N LEU A 15 -0.60 -6.36 7.42
CA LEU A 15 -1.07 -6.25 6.05
C LEU A 15 -1.82 -4.94 5.89
N PHE A 16 -1.45 -4.18 4.85
CA PHE A 16 -1.93 -2.84 4.62
C PHE A 16 -2.34 -2.67 3.16
N VAL A 17 -3.33 -1.81 2.91
CA VAL A 17 -3.51 -1.21 1.58
C VAL A 17 -2.71 0.09 1.59
N VAL A 18 -1.84 0.29 0.62
CA VAL A 18 -1.20 1.58 0.38
C VAL A 18 -1.80 2.15 -0.89
N SER A 19 -2.37 3.35 -0.81
CA SER A 19 -3.00 4.04 -1.93
C SER A 19 -2.32 5.37 -2.22
N ALA A 20 -2.33 5.76 -3.49
CA ALA A 20 -1.87 7.06 -3.94
C ALA A 20 -2.76 7.56 -5.08
N ILE A 21 -2.73 8.87 -5.30
CA ILE A 21 -3.51 9.53 -6.35
C ILE A 21 -2.54 10.23 -7.28
N ARG A 22 -2.74 10.06 -8.58
CA ARG A 22 -2.04 10.81 -9.62
C ARG A 22 -3.05 11.31 -10.63
N ASP A 23 -2.99 12.60 -10.95
CA ASP A 23 -3.83 13.24 -11.98
C ASP A 23 -5.34 12.96 -11.76
N GLY A 24 -5.78 12.91 -10.49
CA GLY A 24 -7.17 12.62 -10.11
C GLY A 24 -7.56 11.13 -10.11
N HIS A 25 -6.66 10.23 -10.51
CA HIS A 25 -6.89 8.79 -10.53
C HIS A 25 -6.25 8.10 -9.33
N PRO A 26 -7.02 7.37 -8.50
CA PRO A 26 -6.48 6.58 -7.40
C PRO A 26 -5.95 5.24 -7.90
N ASN A 27 -4.88 4.76 -7.26
CA ASN A 27 -4.44 3.38 -7.37
C ASN A 27 -3.89 2.88 -6.03
N ASP A 28 -3.87 1.56 -5.86
CA ASP A 28 -3.47 0.91 -4.61
C ASP A 28 -2.56 -0.29 -4.83
N MET A 29 -1.99 -0.77 -3.73
CA MET A 29 -1.36 -2.08 -3.62
C MET A 29 -1.51 -2.65 -2.21
N ILE A 30 -1.43 -3.96 -2.10
CA ILE A 30 -1.20 -4.62 -0.81
C ILE A 30 0.27 -4.53 -0.46
N ASN A 31 0.57 -4.08 0.76
CA ASN A 31 1.92 -3.97 1.29
C ASN A 31 1.96 -4.52 2.72
N ASN A 32 3.05 -5.22 3.06
CA ASN A 32 3.30 -5.77 4.39
C ASN A 32 4.50 -5.09 5.10
N THR A 33 5.17 -4.17 4.41
CA THR A 33 6.40 -3.50 4.87
C THR A 33 6.07 -2.05 5.22
N VAL A 34 5.40 -1.87 6.36
CA VAL A 34 5.05 -0.56 6.94
C VAL A 34 5.49 -0.54 8.40
N PHE A 35 6.29 0.44 8.78
CA PHE A 35 6.82 0.57 10.14
C PHE A 35 6.74 2.01 10.62
N GLN A 36 6.26 2.23 11.84
CA GLN A 36 6.56 3.47 12.53
C GLN A 36 8.05 3.48 12.92
N ILE A 37 8.74 4.59 12.68
CA ILE A 37 10.17 4.74 13.00
C ILE A 37 10.37 5.65 14.21
N THR A 38 9.60 6.73 14.31
CA THR A 38 9.69 7.70 15.40
C THR A 38 8.31 8.15 15.84
N ASP A 39 8.17 8.50 17.11
CA ASP A 39 6.95 9.13 17.65
C ASP A 39 7.03 10.67 17.61
N SER A 40 8.23 11.24 17.76
CA SER A 40 8.44 12.69 17.84
C SER A 40 9.68 13.11 17.02
N PRO A 41 9.52 13.56 15.75
CA PRO A 41 8.26 13.70 15.01
C PRO A 41 7.63 12.36 14.64
N LEU A 42 6.34 12.34 14.33
CA LEU A 42 5.65 11.12 13.86
C LEU A 42 6.17 10.75 12.46
N GLN A 43 6.86 9.62 12.33
CA GLN A 43 7.37 9.14 11.04
C GLN A 43 7.10 7.65 10.84
N LEU A 44 6.86 7.29 9.58
CA LEU A 44 6.74 5.92 9.13
C LEU A 44 7.60 5.67 7.90
N LEU A 45 7.98 4.41 7.69
CA LEU A 45 8.66 3.92 6.50
C LEU A 45 7.79 2.91 5.77
N LEU A 46 7.80 3.04 4.45
CA LEU A 46 7.22 2.08 3.51
C LEU A 46 8.35 1.42 2.71
N GLY A 47 8.42 0.10 2.75
CA GLY A 47 9.22 -0.66 1.78
C GLY A 47 8.36 -1.02 0.59
N MET A 48 8.79 -0.66 -0.62
CA MET A 48 7.96 -0.80 -1.82
C MET A 48 8.77 -1.29 -3.01
N ASP A 49 8.15 -2.14 -3.83
CA ASP A 49 8.71 -2.54 -5.12
C ASP A 49 8.43 -1.44 -6.17
N LYS A 50 9.50 -0.95 -6.80
CA LYS A 50 9.46 0.11 -7.81
C LYS A 50 8.69 -0.26 -9.08
N ARG A 51 8.40 -1.55 -9.29
CA ARG A 51 7.62 -2.02 -10.45
C ARG A 51 6.12 -1.75 -10.30
N HIS A 52 5.63 -1.51 -9.08
CA HIS A 52 4.22 -1.22 -8.84
C HIS A 52 3.83 0.18 -9.32
N LEU A 53 2.69 0.28 -9.99
CA LEU A 53 2.09 1.55 -10.42
C LEU A 53 1.89 2.53 -9.24
N THR A 54 1.51 2.02 -8.07
CA THR A 54 1.34 2.84 -6.86
C THR A 54 2.65 3.49 -6.43
N THR A 55 3.80 2.82 -6.62
CA THR A 55 5.10 3.40 -6.34
C THR A 55 5.38 4.62 -7.22
N GLU A 56 5.08 4.50 -8.52
CA GLU A 56 5.19 5.63 -9.45
C GLU A 56 4.25 6.78 -9.10
N TYR A 57 3.04 6.47 -8.60
CA TYR A 57 2.10 7.50 -8.16
C TYR A 57 2.62 8.25 -6.94
N ILE A 58 3.23 7.53 -5.98
CA ILE A 58 3.83 8.13 -4.79
C ILE A 58 5.05 8.97 -5.15
N GLU A 59 5.93 8.47 -6.02
CA GLU A 59 7.11 9.21 -6.48
C GLU A 59 6.72 10.49 -7.23
N ALA A 60 5.67 10.45 -8.05
CA ALA A 60 5.18 11.62 -8.79
C ALA A 60 4.40 12.62 -7.92
N GLY A 61 3.57 12.12 -6.99
CA GLY A 61 2.66 12.95 -6.18
C GLY A 61 3.20 13.37 -4.82
N GLY A 62 4.23 12.71 -4.31
CA GLY A 62 4.81 12.97 -2.98
C GLY A 62 3.90 12.63 -1.80
N ALA A 63 2.77 11.97 -2.04
CA ALA A 63 1.76 11.68 -1.03
C ALA A 63 1.19 10.27 -1.17
N PHE A 64 0.78 9.68 -0.04
CA PHE A 64 0.15 8.38 0.04
C PHE A 64 -0.80 8.31 1.24
N ALA A 65 -1.62 7.25 1.28
CA ALA A 65 -2.37 6.85 2.46
C ALA A 65 -2.14 5.37 2.76
N VAL A 66 -2.08 5.04 4.05
CA VAL A 66 -1.96 3.66 4.55
C VAL A 66 -3.28 3.28 5.23
N HIS A 67 -3.86 2.17 4.81
CA HIS A 67 -5.09 1.62 5.37
C HIS A 67 -4.77 0.31 6.07
N PHE A 68 -5.12 0.22 7.35
CA PHE A 68 -4.98 -1.00 8.14
C PHE A 68 -6.09 -1.97 7.73
N LEU A 69 -5.72 -3.19 7.32
CA LEU A 69 -6.74 -4.19 7.03
C LEU A 69 -7.31 -4.77 8.33
N PRO A 70 -8.62 -4.93 8.43
CA PRO A 70 -9.21 -5.71 9.51
C PRO A 70 -8.94 -7.21 9.30
N PRO A 71 -9.06 -8.05 10.34
CA PRO A 71 -8.84 -9.50 10.25
C PRO A 71 -9.66 -10.21 9.16
N ASP A 72 -10.85 -9.68 8.84
CA ASP A 72 -11.76 -10.19 7.80
C ASP A 72 -11.60 -9.50 6.43
N GLY A 73 -10.57 -8.65 6.26
CA GLY A 73 -10.31 -7.85 5.06
C GLY A 73 -9.81 -8.61 3.82
N LEU A 74 -9.98 -9.94 3.75
CA LEU A 74 -9.47 -10.75 2.64
C LEU A 74 -10.07 -10.35 1.27
N SER A 75 -11.31 -9.86 1.25
CA SER A 75 -11.93 -9.32 0.03
C SER A 75 -11.16 -8.12 -0.53
N LEU A 76 -10.64 -7.25 0.35
CA LEU A 76 -9.79 -6.12 -0.02
C LEU A 76 -8.45 -6.60 -0.57
N VAL A 77 -7.85 -7.64 0.03
CA VAL A 77 -6.63 -8.27 -0.51
C VAL A 77 -6.83 -8.78 -1.93
N LYS A 78 -7.96 -9.45 -2.20
CA LYS A 78 -8.28 -9.92 -3.56
C LYS A 78 -8.46 -8.74 -4.52
N ARG A 79 -9.18 -7.70 -4.11
CA ARG A 79 -9.45 -6.53 -4.94
C ARG A 79 -8.17 -5.77 -5.30
N PHE A 80 -7.28 -5.58 -4.32
CA PHE A 80 -6.15 -4.66 -4.40
C PHE A 80 -4.79 -5.36 -4.64
N GLY A 81 -4.72 -6.68 -4.42
CA GLY A 81 -3.48 -7.44 -4.53
C GLY A 81 -3.37 -8.35 -5.75
N PHE A 82 -4.49 -8.82 -6.32
CA PHE A 82 -4.44 -9.92 -7.30
C PHE A 82 -4.37 -9.45 -8.76
N LYS A 83 -4.71 -8.18 -9.02
CA LYS A 83 -4.69 -7.59 -10.37
C LYS A 83 -3.75 -6.38 -10.42
N PRO A 84 -2.96 -6.21 -11.49
CA PRO A 84 -2.14 -5.01 -11.68
C PRO A 84 -3.00 -3.76 -11.83
N GLY A 85 -2.59 -2.65 -11.22
CA GLY A 85 -3.28 -1.36 -11.36
C GLY A 85 -3.22 -0.78 -12.79
N ARG A 86 -2.27 -1.22 -13.61
CA ARG A 86 -2.14 -0.80 -15.03
C ARG A 86 -3.19 -1.43 -15.94
N GLU A 87 -3.77 -2.55 -15.52
CA GLU A 87 -4.72 -3.34 -16.31
C GLU A 87 -6.12 -3.31 -15.70
N THR A 88 -6.28 -2.71 -14.53
CA THR A 88 -7.53 -2.75 -13.76
C THR A 88 -7.71 -1.45 -13.01
N ALA A 89 -8.84 -0.78 -13.25
CA ALA A 89 -9.28 0.34 -12.44
C ALA A 89 -9.81 -0.18 -11.10
N LYS A 90 -8.90 -0.30 -10.12
CA LYS A 90 -9.17 -0.98 -8.85
C LYS A 90 -10.23 -0.30 -7.99
N PHE A 91 -10.43 1.00 -8.18
CA PHE A 91 -11.43 1.80 -7.47
C PHE A 91 -12.81 1.85 -8.16
N ASP A 92 -12.99 1.20 -9.31
CA ASP A 92 -14.28 1.21 -10.00
C ASP A 92 -15.39 0.61 -9.14
N GLY A 93 -16.47 1.38 -8.97
CA GLY A 93 -17.60 1.01 -8.11
C GLY A 93 -17.34 1.17 -6.61
N LEU A 94 -16.23 1.79 -6.20
CA LEU A 94 -15.94 2.12 -4.80
C LEU A 94 -16.04 3.63 -4.58
N ALA A 95 -16.74 4.01 -3.52
CA ALA A 95 -16.67 5.38 -3.02
C ALA A 95 -15.29 5.62 -2.40
N TRP A 96 -14.65 6.72 -2.77
CA TRP A 96 -13.38 7.13 -2.21
C TRP A 96 -13.30 8.66 -2.15
N ARG A 97 -12.36 9.16 -1.34
CA ARG A 97 -12.05 10.58 -1.24
C ARG A 97 -10.55 10.77 -1.00
N PRO A 98 -9.97 11.91 -1.38
CA PRO A 98 -8.64 12.29 -0.92
C PRO A 98 -8.56 12.28 0.62
N GLY A 99 -7.42 11.80 1.13
CA GLY A 99 -7.11 11.87 2.56
C GLY A 99 -6.87 13.32 3.02
N PRO A 100 -6.96 13.60 4.33
CA PRO A 100 -6.55 14.89 4.87
C PRO A 100 -5.04 15.09 4.67
N SER A 101 -4.61 16.34 4.48
CA SER A 101 -3.19 16.70 4.52
C SER A 101 -2.67 16.62 5.96
N THR A 102 -1.45 16.11 6.14
CA THR A 102 -0.81 15.89 7.45
C THR A 102 0.37 16.85 7.68
N ASN A 103 0.35 18.03 7.05
CA ASN A 103 1.38 19.07 7.23
C ASN A 103 1.43 19.61 8.66
#